data_AF-A0A2E8SBN6-F1
#
_entry.id   AF-A0A2E8SBN6-F1
#
_cell.length_a   1.000
_cell.length_b   1.000
_cell.length_c   1.000
_cell.angle_alpha   90.00
_cell.angle_beta   90.00
_cell.angle_gamma   90.00
#
_symmetry.space_group_name_H-M   'P 1'
#
loop_
_entity.id
_entity.type
_entity.pdbx_description
1 polymer ?
#
loop_
_entity_poly.entity_id
_entity_poly.type
_entity_poly.pdbx_seq_one_letter_code
_entity_poly.pdbx_strand_id
1 'polypeptide(L)'
;MIDGDFELDVNEILAELSEAEVLSIFFPIFRKSLVIDLRSLELSGPMIQIMQMVSSPQERIRSIRRARPGFPRRPNLAIFPWPRNVNSLVTEGIWQQLTKMLSEAGHKNAQQATDKALIDLNRLQNAELSRVIVGENYHTIWASQPTRE
;
A
#
# COMPACT_ATOMS: atom_id res chain seq x y z
N MET A 1 14.47 -13.91 -6.51
CA MET A 1 14.43 -14.54 -5.18
C MET A 1 14.08 -13.45 -4.20
N ILE A 2 12.90 -13.51 -3.59
CA ILE A 2 12.64 -12.75 -2.37
C ILE A 2 12.76 -13.80 -1.28
N ASP A 3 13.89 -13.78 -0.57
CA ASP A 3 14.15 -14.71 0.53
C ASP A 3 13.13 -14.51 1.64
N GLY A 4 12.67 -15.64 2.16
CA GLY A 4 11.42 -15.83 2.88
C GLY A 4 11.49 -15.57 4.38
N ASP A 5 12.22 -14.56 4.85
CA ASP A 5 12.12 -14.06 6.22
C ASP A 5 12.42 -12.56 6.25
N PHE A 6 11.47 -11.75 5.75
CA PHE A 6 11.41 -10.35 6.15
C PHE A 6 10.64 -10.30 7.47
N GLU A 7 11.36 -10.39 8.59
CA GLU A 7 10.80 -10.00 9.87
C GLU A 7 10.58 -8.48 9.81
N LEU A 8 9.36 -8.08 9.46
CA LEU A 8 8.98 -6.69 9.40
C LEU A 8 8.92 -6.15 10.82
N ASP A 9 9.93 -5.38 11.22
CA ASP A 9 9.89 -4.62 12.46
C ASP A 9 8.90 -3.46 12.30
N VAL A 10 7.72 -3.63 12.88
CA VAL A 10 6.66 -2.62 12.88
C VAL A 10 7.12 -1.34 13.55
N ASN A 11 8.00 -1.41 14.56
CA ASN A 11 8.50 -0.22 15.23
C ASN A 11 9.45 0.58 14.35
N GLU A 12 10.31 -0.08 13.58
CA GLU A 12 11.18 0.56 12.60
C GLU A 12 10.35 1.26 11.51
N ILE A 13 9.31 0.58 11.00
CA ILE A 13 8.37 1.18 10.04
C ILE A 13 7.72 2.42 10.64
N LEU A 14 7.16 2.33 11.86
CA LEU A 14 6.51 3.47 12.52
C LEU A 14 7.47 4.65 12.74
N ALA A 15 8.75 4.39 13.02
CA ALA A 15 9.77 5.43 13.13
C ALA A 15 10.10 6.05 11.76
N GLU A 16 10.24 5.26 10.70
CA GLU A 16 10.50 5.82 9.36
C GLU A 16 9.29 6.60 8.81
N LEU A 17 8.05 6.22 9.20
CA LEU A 17 6.86 6.98 8.85
C LEU A 17 6.94 8.44 9.30
N SER A 18 7.50 8.76 10.48
CA SER A 18 7.46 10.12 11.03
C SER A 18 8.28 11.13 10.22
N GLU A 19 9.31 10.68 9.53
CA GLU A 19 10.24 11.55 8.79
C GLU A 19 9.87 11.70 7.30
N ALA A 20 9.00 10.84 6.80
CA ALA A 20 8.70 10.76 5.38
C ALA A 20 7.64 11.79 4.95
N GLU A 21 7.89 12.47 3.83
CA GLU A 21 6.90 13.35 3.19
C GLU A 21 5.94 12.55 2.31
N VAL A 22 6.42 11.44 1.74
CA VAL A 22 5.66 10.57 0.86
C VAL A 22 5.92 9.12 1.25
N LEU A 23 4.84 8.34 1.30
CA LEU A 23 4.83 6.95 1.71
C LEU A 23 4.35 6.10 0.54
N SER A 24 4.98 4.95 0.31
CA SER A 24 4.55 3.96 -0.68
C SER A 24 4.61 2.56 -0.08
N ILE A 25 3.46 2.06 0.39
CA ILE A 25 3.31 0.69 0.87
C ILE A 25 2.89 -0.18 -0.31
N PHE A 26 3.70 -1.15 -0.71
CA PHE A 26 3.35 -2.05 -1.82
C PHE A 26 2.92 -3.43 -1.33
N PHE A 27 1.91 -3.98 -1.99
CA PHE A 27 1.29 -5.26 -1.66
C PHE A 27 1.61 -6.26 -2.77
N PRO A 28 2.63 -7.13 -2.60
CA PRO A 28 3.07 -8.04 -3.64
C PRO A 28 1.96 -8.99 -4.10
N ILE A 29 1.12 -9.46 -3.16
CA ILE A 29 0.06 -10.44 -3.41
C ILE A 29 -0.84 -10.01 -4.56
N PHE A 30 -1.31 -8.76 -4.57
CA PHE A 30 -2.23 -8.24 -5.59
C PHE A 30 -1.64 -7.11 -6.45
N ARG A 31 -0.30 -6.95 -6.40
CA ARG A 31 0.52 -6.05 -7.23
C ARG A 31 0.05 -4.57 -7.26
N LYS A 32 -0.39 -4.06 -6.11
CA LYS A 32 -0.75 -2.64 -5.94
C LYS A 32 0.13 -1.95 -4.92
N SER A 33 -0.01 -0.65 -4.80
CA SER A 33 0.59 0.12 -3.71
C SER A 33 -0.38 1.17 -3.21
N LEU A 34 -0.41 1.37 -1.89
CA LEU A 34 -0.99 2.56 -1.29
C LEU A 34 0.08 3.64 -1.28
N VAL A 35 -0.24 4.78 -1.89
CA VAL A 35 0.64 5.95 -1.91
C VAL A 35 -0.03 7.07 -1.12
N ILE A 36 0.69 7.62 -0.15
CA ILE A 36 0.26 8.77 0.64
C ILE A 36 1.29 9.88 0.42
N ASP A 37 0.86 11.03 -0.04
CA ASP A 37 1.69 12.23 -0.19
C ASP A 37 1.18 13.29 0.78
N LEU A 38 1.96 13.56 1.84
CA LEU A 38 1.57 14.46 2.93
C LEU A 38 1.82 15.92 2.60
N ARG A 39 2.50 16.21 1.48
CA ARG A 39 2.85 17.57 1.10
C ARG A 39 1.60 18.32 0.65
N SER A 40 1.64 19.64 0.85
CA SER A 40 0.60 20.56 0.43
C SER A 40 1.17 21.74 -0.36
N LEU A 41 0.39 22.22 -1.32
CA LEU A 41 0.55 23.48 -2.04
C LEU A 41 -0.73 24.31 -1.86
N GLU A 42 -0.69 25.58 -2.27
CA GLU A 42 -1.81 26.53 -2.12
C GLU A 42 -3.16 25.98 -2.60
N LEU A 43 -3.17 25.25 -3.73
CA LEU A 43 -4.37 24.69 -4.34
C LEU A 43 -4.43 23.15 -4.32
N SER A 44 -3.49 22.48 -3.65
CA SER A 44 -3.42 21.01 -3.62
C SER A 44 -2.95 20.52 -2.27
N GLY A 45 -3.86 19.94 -1.49
CA GLY A 45 -3.55 19.36 -0.18
C GLY A 45 -2.91 17.96 -0.28
N PRO A 46 -2.85 17.22 0.83
CA PRO A 46 -2.32 15.86 0.86
C PRO A 46 -3.13 14.91 -0.04
N MET A 47 -2.55 13.75 -0.35
CA MET A 47 -3.18 12.73 -1.20
C MET A 47 -3.05 11.36 -0.58
N ILE A 48 -4.08 10.53 -0.74
CA ILE A 48 -4.03 9.08 -0.56
C ILE A 48 -4.58 8.41 -1.81
N GLN A 49 -3.83 7.49 -2.40
CA GLN A 49 -4.23 6.86 -3.66
C GLN A 49 -3.66 5.44 -3.80
N ILE A 50 -4.48 4.52 -4.30
CA ILE A 50 -4.03 3.19 -4.72
C ILE A 50 -3.46 3.30 -6.14
N MET A 51 -2.23 2.86 -6.32
CA MET A 51 -1.50 2.85 -7.59
C MET A 51 -1.05 1.44 -7.96
N GLN A 52 -0.59 1.25 -9.20
CA GLN A 52 0.14 0.03 -9.57
C GLN A 52 1.45 -0.05 -8.78
N MET A 53 1.86 -1.27 -8.44
CA MET A 53 3.24 -1.53 -8.03
C MET A 53 4.18 -1.19 -9.18
N VAL A 54 5.37 -0.72 -8.86
CA VAL A 54 6.43 -0.39 -9.82
C VAL A 54 7.66 -1.21 -9.49
N SER A 55 8.59 -1.30 -10.44
CA SER A 55 9.77 -2.16 -10.30
C SER A 55 10.91 -1.50 -9.52
N SER A 56 10.87 -0.17 -9.32
CA SER A 56 11.94 0.57 -8.66
C SER A 56 11.46 1.85 -7.95
N PRO A 57 12.21 2.36 -6.94
CA PRO A 57 11.94 3.65 -6.32
C PRO A 57 11.90 4.81 -7.31
N GLN A 58 12.77 4.80 -8.33
CA GLN A 58 12.80 5.84 -9.37
C GLN A 58 11.53 5.82 -10.22
N GLU A 59 11.00 4.65 -10.54
CA GLU A 59 9.68 4.54 -11.18
C GLU A 59 8.56 5.02 -10.27
N ARG A 60 8.65 4.78 -8.95
CA ARG A 60 7.67 5.27 -7.97
C ARG A 60 7.65 6.80 -7.97
N ILE A 61 8.83 7.44 -7.89
CA ILE A 61 8.96 8.91 -7.97
C ILE A 61 8.36 9.44 -9.28
N ARG A 62 8.64 8.80 -10.41
CA ARG A 62 8.04 9.20 -11.71
C ARG A 62 6.52 9.08 -11.70
N SER A 63 5.98 8.02 -11.09
CA SER A 63 4.54 7.78 -10.97
C SER A 63 3.86 8.83 -10.10
N ILE A 64 4.45 9.15 -8.93
CA ILE A 64 3.97 10.21 -8.04
C ILE A 64 3.99 11.57 -8.76
N ARG A 65 5.07 11.89 -9.48
CA ARG A 65 5.17 13.14 -10.25
C ARG A 65 4.08 13.28 -11.31
N ARG A 66 3.67 12.17 -11.94
CA ARG A 66 2.55 12.17 -12.89
C ARG A 66 1.21 12.43 -12.20
N ALA A 67 1.01 11.91 -10.99
CA ALA A 67 -0.20 12.14 -10.20
C ALA A 67 -0.23 13.53 -9.53
N ARG A 68 0.94 14.12 -9.26
CA ARG A 68 1.12 15.35 -8.47
C ARG A 68 1.93 16.39 -9.25
N PRO A 69 1.43 16.88 -10.41
CA PRO A 69 2.11 17.93 -11.15
C PRO A 69 2.21 19.19 -10.29
N GLY A 70 3.38 19.83 -10.24
CA GLY A 70 3.62 21.04 -9.46
C GLY A 70 4.33 20.83 -8.12
N PHE A 71 4.34 19.62 -7.56
CA PHE A 71 5.08 19.32 -6.33
C PHE A 71 6.60 19.22 -6.57
N PRO A 72 7.43 19.46 -5.53
CA PRO A 72 8.88 19.26 -5.60
C PRO A 72 9.25 17.88 -6.12
N ARG A 73 10.30 17.81 -6.95
CA ARG A 73 10.66 16.60 -7.72
C ARG A 73 11.29 15.48 -6.88
N ARG A 74 11.86 15.81 -5.72
CA ARG A 74 12.57 14.87 -4.84
C ARG A 74 11.90 14.89 -3.47
N PRO A 75 10.78 14.17 -3.28
CA PRO A 75 10.22 13.99 -1.95
C PRO A 75 11.17 13.14 -1.10
N ASN A 76 11.11 13.31 0.22
CA ASN A 76 11.56 12.26 1.13
C ASN A 76 10.56 11.09 1.05
N LEU A 77 10.95 10.02 0.36
CA LEU A 77 10.08 8.89 0.02
C LEU A 77 10.47 7.65 0.82
N ALA A 78 9.57 7.20 1.69
CA ALA A 78 9.68 5.91 2.36
C ALA A 78 8.88 4.84 1.60
N ILE A 79 9.46 3.65 1.43
CA ILE A 79 8.87 2.56 0.65
C ILE A 79 9.00 1.25 1.43
N PHE A 80 7.86 0.58 1.65
CA PHE A 80 7.83 -0.66 2.41
C PHE A 80 7.06 -1.76 1.69
N PRO A 81 7.60 -2.99 1.63
CA PRO A 81 6.81 -4.16 1.30
C PRO A 81 5.81 -4.46 2.43
N TRP A 82 4.58 -4.81 2.05
CA TRP A 82 3.60 -5.41 2.95
C TRP A 82 3.13 -6.75 2.38
N PRO A 83 3.83 -7.86 2.68
CA PRO A 83 3.48 -9.19 2.20
C PRO A 83 2.32 -9.81 2.99
N ARG A 84 1.94 -9.21 4.12
CA ARG A 84 0.83 -9.66 4.98
C ARG A 84 -0.53 -9.20 4.43
N ASN A 85 -1.60 -9.65 5.08
CA ASN A 85 -2.94 -9.20 4.73
C ASN A 85 -3.10 -7.68 4.94
N VAL A 86 -4.05 -7.05 4.25
CA VAL A 86 -4.26 -5.60 4.36
C VAL A 86 -4.69 -5.23 5.78
N ASN A 87 -5.54 -6.06 6.40
CA ASN A 87 -6.04 -5.83 7.75
C ASN A 87 -4.94 -5.82 8.82
N SER A 88 -3.77 -6.42 8.58
CA SER A 88 -2.68 -6.37 9.54
C SER A 88 -2.11 -4.97 9.66
N LEU A 89 -2.26 -4.09 8.65
CA LEU A 89 -1.91 -2.67 8.84
C LEU A 89 -2.73 -2.02 9.97
N VAL A 90 -3.97 -2.49 10.17
CA VAL A 90 -4.87 -1.98 11.22
C VAL A 90 -4.52 -2.58 12.57
N THR A 91 -4.27 -3.89 12.64
CA THR A 91 -3.94 -4.57 13.91
C THR A 91 -2.57 -4.16 14.44
N GLU A 92 -1.63 -3.84 13.54
CA GLU A 92 -0.27 -3.40 13.88
C GLU A 92 -0.17 -1.88 14.14
N GLY A 93 -1.29 -1.14 14.14
CA GLY A 93 -1.31 0.29 14.47
C GLY A 93 -0.85 1.24 13.35
N ILE A 94 -0.30 0.71 12.25
CA ILE A 94 0.18 1.51 11.11
C ILE A 94 -0.95 2.31 10.48
N TRP A 95 -2.13 1.72 10.29
CA TRP A 95 -3.26 2.39 9.64
C TRP A 95 -3.72 3.64 10.38
N GLN A 96 -3.74 3.55 11.72
CA GLN A 96 -4.10 4.64 12.62
C GLN A 96 -3.08 5.76 12.52
N GLN A 97 -1.78 5.42 12.49
CA GLN A 97 -0.71 6.39 12.30
C GLN A 97 -0.81 7.08 10.93
N LEU A 98 -1.04 6.34 9.85
CA LEU A 98 -1.23 6.91 8.51
C LEU A 98 -2.43 7.88 8.46
N THR A 99 -3.53 7.51 9.09
CA THR A 99 -4.75 8.34 9.14
C THR A 99 -4.51 9.62 9.94
N LYS A 100 -3.81 9.51 11.07
CA LYS A 100 -3.40 10.65 11.90
C LYS A 100 -2.51 11.60 11.11
N MET A 101 -1.44 11.10 10.48
CA MET A 101 -0.53 11.90 9.67
C MET A 101 -1.24 12.62 8.52
N LEU A 102 -2.15 11.93 7.82
CA LEU A 102 -2.92 12.53 6.73
C LEU A 102 -3.84 13.66 7.23
N SER A 103 -4.43 13.48 8.41
CA SER A 103 -5.25 14.51 9.08
C SER A 103 -4.42 15.71 9.51
N GLU A 104 -3.27 15.47 10.14
CA GLU A 104 -2.33 16.51 10.60
C GLU A 104 -1.74 17.31 9.43
N ALA A 105 -1.55 16.66 8.27
CA ALA A 105 -1.14 17.31 7.03
C ALA A 105 -2.23 18.19 6.39
N GLY A 106 -3.45 18.23 6.96
CA GLY A 106 -4.53 19.12 6.52
C GLY A 106 -5.47 18.53 5.47
N HIS A 107 -5.50 17.20 5.31
CA HIS A 107 -6.44 16.56 4.40
C HIS A 107 -7.89 16.68 4.92
N LYS A 108 -8.74 17.46 4.23
CA LYS A 108 -10.11 17.83 4.67
C LYS A 108 -10.98 16.66 5.14
N ASN A 109 -10.87 15.51 4.47
CA ASN A 109 -11.66 14.30 4.77
C ASN A 109 -10.76 13.09 5.03
N ALA A 110 -9.69 13.26 5.82
CA ALA A 110 -8.67 12.21 6.04
C ALA A 110 -9.27 10.85 6.40
N GLN A 111 -10.15 10.80 7.41
CA GLN A 111 -10.79 9.57 7.88
C GLN A 111 -11.60 8.87 6.77
N GLN A 112 -12.46 9.61 6.07
CA GLN A 112 -13.28 9.03 5.01
C GLN A 112 -12.42 8.54 3.84
N ALA A 113 -11.34 9.24 3.52
CA ALA A 113 -10.43 8.89 2.45
C ALA A 113 -9.62 7.63 2.79
N THR A 114 -9.15 7.49 4.03
CA THR A 114 -8.49 6.28 4.50
C THR A 114 -9.48 5.12 4.57
N ASP A 115 -10.65 5.28 5.18
CA ASP A 115 -11.67 4.22 5.23
C ASP A 115 -12.01 3.68 3.83
N LYS A 116 -12.19 4.57 2.85
CA LYS A 116 -12.38 4.18 1.44
C LYS A 116 -11.19 3.41 0.88
N ALA A 117 -9.97 3.89 1.10
CA ALA A 117 -8.77 3.21 0.64
C ALA A 117 -8.61 1.81 1.25
N LEU A 118 -8.94 1.65 2.54
CA LEU A 118 -8.90 0.36 3.23
C LEU A 118 -9.90 -0.63 2.64
N ILE A 119 -11.14 -0.18 2.39
CA ILE A 119 -12.18 -0.99 1.74
C ILE A 119 -11.71 -1.43 0.34
N ASP A 120 -11.18 -0.51 -0.46
CA ASP A 120 -10.71 -0.83 -1.81
C ASP A 120 -9.51 -1.79 -1.81
N LEU A 121 -8.55 -1.62 -0.88
CA LEU A 121 -7.42 -2.53 -0.72
C LEU A 121 -7.88 -3.94 -0.34
N ASN A 122 -8.81 -4.05 0.62
CA ASN A 122 -9.38 -5.34 1.02
C ASN A 122 -10.14 -6.01 -0.14
N ARG A 123 -10.90 -5.23 -0.93
CA ARG A 123 -11.57 -5.74 -2.13
C ARG A 123 -10.58 -6.29 -3.16
N LEU A 124 -9.47 -5.58 -3.39
CA LEU A 124 -8.41 -6.02 -4.30
C LEU A 124 -7.70 -7.29 -3.81
N GLN A 125 -7.42 -7.38 -2.52
CA GLN A 125 -6.85 -8.58 -1.91
C GLN A 125 -7.78 -9.79 -2.03
N ASN A 126 -9.06 -9.62 -1.68
CA ASN A 126 -10.04 -10.70 -1.76
C ASN A 126 -10.24 -11.19 -3.21
N ALA A 127 -10.28 -10.27 -4.18
CA ALA A 127 -10.38 -10.64 -5.58
C ALA A 127 -9.17 -11.45 -6.07
N GLU A 128 -7.96 -11.18 -5.55
CA GLU A 128 -6.78 -11.98 -5.87
C GLU A 128 -6.83 -13.36 -5.19
N LEU A 129 -7.22 -13.43 -3.92
CA LEU A 129 -7.40 -14.69 -3.21
C LEU A 129 -8.44 -15.59 -3.90
N SER A 130 -9.54 -15.02 -4.39
CA SER A 130 -10.53 -15.77 -5.18
C SER A 130 -9.93 -16.36 -6.45
N ARG A 131 -9.08 -15.62 -7.18
CA ARG A 131 -8.39 -16.14 -8.37
C ARG A 131 -7.44 -17.29 -8.03
N VAL A 132 -6.71 -17.19 -6.91
CA VAL A 132 -5.85 -18.26 -6.40
C VAL A 132 -6.66 -19.52 -6.12
N ILE A 133 -7.81 -19.40 -5.45
CA ILE A 133 -8.68 -20.52 -5.08
C ILE A 133 -9.30 -21.18 -6.33
N VAL A 134 -9.73 -20.38 -7.30
CA VAL A 134 -10.35 -20.88 -8.54
C VAL A 134 -9.31 -21.42 -9.54
N GLY A 135 -8.01 -21.18 -9.30
CA GLY A 135 -6.93 -21.56 -10.22
C GLY A 135 -6.84 -20.66 -11.46
N GLU A 136 -7.49 -19.50 -11.46
CA GLU A 136 -7.45 -18.57 -12.58
C GLU A 136 -6.10 -17.83 -12.61
N ASN A 137 -5.28 -18.10 -13.63
CA ASN A 137 -3.89 -17.64 -13.75
C ASN A 137 -2.92 -18.20 -12.69
N TYR A 138 -3.30 -19.26 -11.98
CA TYR A 138 -2.44 -19.97 -11.04
C TYR A 138 -2.31 -21.44 -11.43
N HIS A 139 -1.10 -21.99 -11.28
CA HIS A 139 -0.88 -23.42 -11.51
C HIS A 139 -1.06 -24.18 -10.20
N THR A 140 -2.08 -25.04 -10.13
CA THR A 140 -2.34 -25.88 -8.95
C THR A 140 -1.27 -26.98 -8.86
N ILE A 141 -0.42 -26.93 -7.83
CA ILE A 141 0.68 -27.91 -7.64
C ILE A 141 0.15 -29.24 -7.08
N TRP A 142 -0.95 -29.22 -6.32
CA TRP A 142 -1.58 -30.41 -5.73
C TRP A 142 -3.08 -30.42 -6.06
N ALA A 143 -3.49 -31.31 -6.95
CA ALA A 143 -4.91 -31.58 -7.19
C ALA A 143 -5.41 -32.55 -6.11
N SER A 144 -6.52 -32.23 -5.43
CA SER A 144 -7.21 -33.25 -4.65
C SER A 144 -7.71 -34.32 -5.61
N GLN A 145 -7.33 -35.58 -5.38
CA GLN A 145 -7.95 -36.69 -6.12
C GLN A 145 -9.45 -36.67 -5.79
N PRO A 146 -10.35 -36.70 -6.79
CA PRO A 146 -11.75 -36.85 -6.50
C PRO A 146 -11.95 -38.19 -5.80
N THR A 147 -12.57 -38.13 -4.62
CA THR A 147 -12.99 -39.31 -3.86
C THR A 147 -13.84 -40.18 -4.78
N ARG A 148 -13.35 -41.37 -5.14
CA ARG A 148 -14.16 -42.35 -5.86
C ARG A 148 -15.18 -42.92 -4.89
N GLU A 149 -16.46 -42.65 -5.15
CA GLU A 149 -17.59 -43.42 -4.59
C GLU A 149 -17.64 -44.83 -5.19
#